data_AF-A0AAV3PWL1-F1
#
_entry.id   AF-A0AAV3PWL1-F1
#
_cell.length_a   1.000
_cell.length_b   1.000
_cell.length_c   1.000
_cell.angle_alpha   90.00
_cell.angle_beta   90.00
_cell.angle_gamma   90.00
#
_symmetry.space_group_name_H-M   'P 1'
#
loop_
_entity.id
_entity.type
_entity.pdbx_description
1 polymer ?
#
loop_
_entity_poly.entity_id
_entity_poly.type
_entity_poly.pdbx_seq_one_letter_code
_entity_poly.pdbx_strand_id
1 'polypeptide(L)'
;MAIVIKATDLHPTTTQYSDGIVQNFKLVDITRKSISLGIWNQQVEHFGPLLTIDVADYSVVVAKRIKVKNYKCDVIYMFVPHYSAFE
;
A
#
# COMPACT_ATOMS: atom_id res chain seq x y z
N MET A 1 -8.75 -9.91 -4.50
CA MET A 1 -7.42 -10.44 -4.89
C MET A 1 -6.95 -9.60 -6.06
N ALA A 2 -5.70 -9.16 -6.05
CA ALA A 2 -5.09 -8.41 -7.15
C ALA A 2 -3.61 -8.76 -7.23
N ILE A 3 -3.02 -8.61 -8.41
CA ILE A 3 -1.60 -8.86 -8.66
C ILE A 3 -0.84 -7.56 -8.52
N VAL A 4 0.31 -7.57 -7.84
CA VAL A 4 1.25 -6.44 -7.84
C VAL A 4 2.00 -6.41 -9.15
N ILE A 5 1.92 -5.30 -9.87
CA ILE A 5 2.61 -5.12 -11.15
C ILE A 5 3.71 -4.06 -11.08
N LYS A 6 3.74 -3.27 -10.01
CA LYS A 6 4.76 -2.24 -9.77
C LYS A 6 4.82 -1.88 -8.30
N ALA A 7 6.02 -1.66 -7.80
CA ALA A 7 6.28 -1.00 -6.53
C ALA A 7 7.02 0.33 -6.80
N THR A 8 6.76 1.35 -5.98
CA THR A 8 7.61 2.54 -5.91
C THR A 8 8.68 2.34 -4.86
N ASP A 9 9.75 3.12 -4.95
CA ASP A 9 10.71 3.24 -3.86
C ASP A 9 10.06 3.83 -2.61
N LEU A 10 10.76 3.67 -1.48
CA LEU A 10 10.39 4.28 -0.23
C LEU A 10 10.45 5.80 -0.35
N HIS A 11 9.38 6.47 0.06
CA HIS A 11 9.32 7.92 0.06
C HIS A 11 9.07 8.43 1.48
N PRO A 12 10.01 9.22 2.05
CA PRO A 12 9.72 10.01 3.23
C PRO A 12 8.59 10.98 2.93
N THR A 13 7.64 11.13 3.84
CA THR A 13 6.56 12.10 3.73
C THR A 13 6.36 12.81 5.05
N THR A 14 6.26 14.13 5.00
CA THR A 14 5.86 14.95 6.13
C THR A 14 4.39 15.30 5.98
N THR A 15 3.58 14.94 6.97
CA THR A 15 2.18 15.37 7.05
C THR A 15 2.01 16.45 8.10
N GLN A 16 0.85 17.10 8.11
CA GLN A 16 0.42 18.03 9.16
C GLN A 16 0.54 17.43 10.59
N TYR A 17 0.46 16.10 10.72
CA TYR A 17 0.36 15.41 12.01
C TYR A 17 1.64 14.69 12.41
N SER A 18 2.38 14.16 11.43
CA SER A 18 3.64 13.46 11.67
C SER A 18 4.44 13.29 10.39
N ASP A 19 5.75 13.09 10.56
CA ASP A 19 6.58 12.47 9.55
C ASP A 19 6.25 10.98 9.42
N GLY A 20 6.57 10.41 8.27
CA GLY A 20 6.35 9.02 7.97
C GLY A 20 7.08 8.57 6.71
N ILE A 21 7.00 7.28 6.44
CA ILE A 21 7.50 6.68 5.19
C ILE A 21 6.32 6.02 4.51
N VAL A 22 6.19 6.24 3.20
CA VAL A 22 5.17 5.61 2.36
C VAL A 22 5.82 4.81 1.25
N GLN A 23 5.21 3.67 0.94
CA GLN A 23 5.52 2.91 -0.27
C GLN A 23 4.21 2.64 -1.03
N ASN A 24 4.22 2.87 -2.34
CA ASN A 24 3.04 2.69 -3.18
C ASN A 24 3.22 1.49 -4.11
N PHE A 25 2.13 0.76 -4.30
CA PHE A 25 2.06 -0.40 -5.18
C PHE A 25 0.95 -0.20 -6.20
N LYS A 26 1.21 -0.60 -7.45
CA LYS A 26 0.17 -0.68 -8.48
C LYS A 26 -0.33 -2.11 -8.54
N LEU A 27 -1.62 -2.27 -8.30
CA LEU A 27 -2.30 -3.57 -8.34
C LEU A 27 -3.21 -3.65 -9.55
N VAL A 28 -3.36 -4.83 -10.13
CA VAL A 28 -4.31 -5.13 -11.21
C VAL A 28 -5.15 -6.34 -10.85
N ASP A 29 -6.45 -6.25 -11.10
CA ASP A 29 -7.38 -7.37 -10.91
C ASP A 29 -7.76 -8.04 -12.25
N ILE A 30 -8.62 -9.06 -12.15
CA ILE A 30 -9.14 -9.80 -13.32
C ILE A 30 -9.95 -8.93 -14.28
N THR A 31 -10.44 -7.77 -13.83
CA THR A 31 -11.19 -6.81 -14.66
C THR A 31 -10.26 -5.87 -15.44
N ARG A 32 -8.94 -6.05 -15.31
CA ARG A 32 -7.88 -5.20 -15.88
C ARG A 32 -7.91 -3.77 -15.36
N LYS A 33 -8.61 -3.51 -14.25
CA LYS A 33 -8.58 -2.22 -13.58
C LYS A 33 -7.33 -2.16 -12.71
N SER A 34 -6.62 -1.03 -12.79
CA SER A 34 -5.47 -0.77 -11.94
C SER A 34 -5.84 0.15 -10.78
N ILE A 35 -5.34 -0.15 -9.60
CA ILE A 35 -5.50 0.66 -8.39
C ILE A 35 -4.14 0.88 -7.73
N SER A 36 -4.04 1.94 -6.93
CA SER A 36 -2.84 2.24 -6.15
C SER A 36 -3.08 1.87 -4.68
N LEU A 37 -2.17 1.09 -4.09
CA LEU A 37 -2.17 0.74 -2.68
C LEU A 37 -0.98 1.43 -2.01
N GLY A 38 -1.24 2.30 -1.04
CA GLY A 38 -0.22 2.94 -0.24
C GLY A 38 -0.14 2.31 1.15
N ILE A 39 1.04 1.84 1.53
CA ILE A 39 1.34 1.37 2.89
C ILE A 39 2.25 2.37 3.60
N TRP A 40 2.08 2.51 4.92
CA TRP A 40 2.67 3.59 5.70
C TRP A 40 3.43 3.07 6.92
N ASN A 41 4.53 3.73 7.26
CA ASN A 41 5.30 3.58 8.49
C ASN A 41 5.66 2.11 8.79
N GLN A 42 5.29 1.60 9.97
CA GLN A 42 5.59 0.23 10.40
C GLN A 42 5.13 -0.84 9.40
N GLN A 43 4.12 -0.55 8.58
CA GLN A 43 3.67 -1.48 7.55
C GLN A 43 4.61 -1.56 6.35
N VAL A 44 5.35 -0.48 6.06
CA VAL A 44 6.40 -0.47 5.05
C VAL A 44 7.48 -1.48 5.44
N GLU A 45 7.92 -1.48 6.70
CA GLU A 45 8.95 -2.40 7.18
C GLU A 45 8.51 -3.86 7.09
N HIS A 46 7.23 -4.13 7.37
CA HIS A 46 6.70 -5.50 7.40
C HIS A 46 6.30 -6.03 6.01
N PHE A 47 5.59 -5.23 5.22
CA PHE A 47 5.01 -5.68 3.94
C PHE A 47 5.78 -5.19 2.72
N GLY A 48 6.50 -4.07 2.82
CA GLY A 48 7.26 -3.48 1.72
C GLY A 48 8.25 -4.45 1.08
N PRO A 49 9.16 -5.06 1.86
CA PRO A 49 10.12 -6.05 1.34
C PRO A 49 9.44 -7.25 0.67
N LEU A 50 8.40 -7.81 1.30
CA LEU A 50 7.65 -8.97 0.78
C LEU A 50 7.02 -8.66 -0.58
N LEU A 51 6.40 -7.50 -0.69
CA LEU A 51 5.72 -7.09 -1.92
C LEU A 51 6.69 -6.64 -3.00
N THR A 52 7.90 -6.18 -2.66
CA THR A 52 8.89 -5.68 -3.61
C THR A 52 9.69 -6.83 -4.24
N ILE A 53 10.10 -7.81 -3.44
CA ILE A 53 10.82 -9.01 -3.92
C ILE A 53 9.94 -9.81 -4.88
N ASP A 54 8.66 -9.96 -4.54
CA ASP A 54 7.74 -10.72 -5.38
C ASP A 54 7.11 -9.94 -6.55
N VAL A 55 7.41 -8.64 -6.77
CA VAL A 55 6.95 -7.97 -8.02
C VAL A 55 7.61 -8.61 -9.23
N ALA A 56 8.84 -9.13 -9.09
CA ALA A 56 9.50 -9.90 -10.14
C ALA A 56 8.69 -11.15 -10.54
N ASP A 57 7.92 -11.70 -9.59
CA ASP A 57 7.10 -12.91 -9.74
C ASP A 57 5.59 -12.63 -9.81
N TYR A 58 5.19 -11.35 -9.94
CA TYR A 58 3.79 -10.93 -10.00
C TYR A 58 2.93 -11.42 -8.82
N SER A 59 3.36 -11.16 -7.60
CA SER A 59 2.67 -11.64 -6.39
C SER A 59 1.19 -11.25 -6.31
N VAL A 60 0.38 -12.19 -5.82
CA VAL A 60 -1.05 -11.98 -5.55
C VAL A 60 -1.23 -11.49 -4.12
N VAL A 61 -1.95 -10.37 -3.96
CA VAL A 61 -2.20 -9.74 -2.66
C VAL A 61 -3.69 -9.81 -2.30
N VAL A 62 -3.92 -10.11 -1.02
CA VAL A 62 -5.22 -9.96 -0.35
C VAL A 62 -5.06 -8.93 0.77
N ALA A 63 -5.56 -7.73 0.54
CA ALA A 63 -5.57 -6.68 1.55
C ALA A 63 -6.95 -6.61 2.23
N LYS A 64 -6.94 -6.43 3.56
CA LYS A 64 -8.13 -6.25 4.41
C LYS A 64 -8.00 -4.95 5.19
N ARG A 65 -9.10 -4.41 5.73
CA ARG A 65 -9.10 -3.17 6.55
C ARG A 65 -8.45 -1.97 5.85
N ILE A 66 -8.84 -1.77 4.60
CA ILE A 66 -8.27 -0.71 3.77
C ILE A 66 -9.19 0.50 3.75
N LYS A 67 -8.62 1.68 3.97
CA LYS A 67 -9.28 2.96 3.79
C LYS A 67 -9.26 3.33 2.31
N VAL A 68 -10.43 3.63 1.76
CA VAL A 68 -10.55 4.09 0.37
C VAL A 68 -10.47 5.62 0.34
N LYS A 69 -9.59 6.17 -0.48
CA LYS A 69 -9.50 7.59 -0.75
C LYS A 69 -9.50 7.82 -2.26
N ASN A 70 -10.35 8.72 -2.74
CA ASN A 70 -10.28 9.20 -4.11
C ASN A 70 -9.24 10.32 -4.17
N TYR A 71 -8.14 10.08 -4.89
CA TYR A 71 -7.06 11.06 -5.04
C TYR A 71 -6.78 11.28 -6.53
N LYS A 72 -7.15 12.46 -7.05
CA LYS A 72 -6.92 12.85 -8.45
C LYS A 72 -7.43 11.81 -9.47
N CYS A 73 -8.62 11.25 -9.23
CA CYS A 73 -9.25 10.20 -10.05
C CYS A 73 -8.61 8.80 -9.96
N ASP A 74 -7.52 8.65 -9.21
CA ASP A 74 -6.99 7.34 -8.81
C ASP A 74 -7.56 6.94 -7.44
N VAL A 75 -8.04 5.70 -7.34
CA VAL A 75 -8.46 5.14 -6.06
C VAL A 75 -7.22 4.67 -5.32
N ILE A 76 -6.90 5.36 -4.23
CA ILE A 76 -5.84 4.97 -3.31
C ILE A 76 -6.46 4.21 -2.14
N TYR A 77 -5.99 2.99 -1.98
CA TYR A 77 -6.27 2.17 -0.82
C TYR A 77 -5.14 2.43 0.19
N MET A 78 -5.47 2.97 1.36
CA MET A 78 -4.54 3.23 2.46
C MET A 78 -4.82 2.22 3.57
N PHE A 79 -3.84 1.40 3.92
CA PHE A 79 -4.02 0.47 5.03
C PHE A 79 -3.87 1.24 6.35
N VAL A 80 -4.88 1.13 7.23
CA VAL A 80 -4.85 1.75 8.55
C VAL A 80 -4.49 0.65 9.55
N PRO A 81 -3.25 0.62 10.09
CA PRO A 81 -2.99 -0.24 11.23
C PRO A 81 -3.89 0.22 12.38
N HIS A 82 -4.61 -0.73 12.96
CA HIS A 82 -5.35 -0.50 14.19
C HIS A 82 -4.30 -0.32 15.29
N TYR A 83 -4.03 0.91 15.71
CA TYR A 83 -3.39 1.14 17.01
C TYR A 83 -4.45 0.81 18.07
N SER A 84 -4.43 -0.42 18.56
CA SER A 84 -4.90 -0.66 19.92
C SER A 84 -3.82 -0.09 20.85
N ALA A 85 -4.05 1.15 21.31
CA ALA A 85 -3.73 1.45 22.70
C ALA A 85 -4.59 0.51 23.59
N PHE A 86 -4.11 0.21 24.80
CA PHE A 86 -4.54 -0.88 25.71
C PHE A 86 -3.78 -2.20 25.42
N GLU A 87 -2.89 -2.72 26.25
CA GLU A 87 -2.58 -2.53 27.70
C GLU A 87 -1.08 -2.31 27.95
#